data_AF-A0A7J3QBI6-F1
#
_entry.id   AF-A0A7J3QBI6-F1
#
_cell.length_a   1.000
_cell.length_b   1.000
_cell.length_c   1.000
_cell.angle_alpha   90.00
_cell.angle_beta   90.00
_cell.angle_gamma   90.00
#
_symmetry.space_group_name_H-M   'P 1'
#
loop_
_entity.id
_entity.type
_entity.pdbx_description
1 polymer ?
#
loop_
_entity_poly.entity_id
_entity_poly.type
_entity_poly.pdbx_seq_one_letter_code
_entity_poly.pdbx_strand_id
1 'polypeptide(L)'
;MACFLAPLVAAGIVTVVQRLAKTAGKKLELGILSTILWGGSILLTIEHAWHGEIVPYPPFLTAMYSPADLVTVLHEISTAGVSMVLASLGMWGGILSFNKLLDHRKSSRLLKTFSVS
;
A
#
# COMPACT_ATOMS: atom_id res chain seq x y z
N MET A 1 10.15 12.33 9.77
CA MET A 1 9.56 11.13 10.38
C MET A 1 9.55 10.05 9.31
N ALA A 2 10.30 8.95 9.42
CA ALA A 2 10.52 8.02 8.28
C ALA A 2 9.30 7.13 7.90
N CYS A 3 8.09 7.66 7.96
CA CYS A 3 6.82 6.94 7.85
C CYS A 3 6.64 6.25 6.49
N PHE A 4 7.35 6.70 5.46
CA PHE A 4 7.33 6.11 4.12
C PHE A 4 7.92 4.68 4.09
N LEU A 5 8.77 4.30 5.05
CA LEU A 5 9.40 2.98 5.09
C LEU A 5 8.38 1.86 5.34
N ALA A 6 7.35 2.11 6.15
CA ALA A 6 6.32 1.12 6.46
C ALA A 6 5.53 0.66 5.21
N PRO A 7 4.92 1.56 4.40
CA PRO A 7 4.25 1.15 3.18
C PRO A 7 5.23 0.61 2.11
N LEU A 8 6.49 1.04 2.10
CA LEU A 8 7.50 0.54 1.17
C LEU A 8 7.92 -0.92 1.50
N VAL A 9 8.11 -1.23 2.78
CA VAL A 9 8.33 -2.62 3.24
C VAL A 9 7.10 -3.48 2.98
N ALA A 10 5.90 -2.97 3.26
CA ALA A 10 4.65 -3.68 2.98
C ALA A 10 4.47 -3.93 1.47
N ALA A 11 4.82 -2.99 0.60
CA ALA A 11 4.83 -3.15 -0.85
C ALA A 11 5.81 -4.25 -1.29
N GLY A 12 7.02 -4.26 -0.71
CA GLY A 12 8.01 -5.31 -0.92
C GLY A 12 7.47 -6.69 -0.55
N ILE A 13 6.85 -6.83 0.63
CA ILE A 13 6.25 -8.09 1.08
C ILE A 13 5.13 -8.53 0.12
N VAL A 14 4.22 -7.64 -0.24
CA VAL A 14 3.08 -7.95 -1.14
C VAL A 14 3.57 -8.39 -2.52
N THR A 15 4.62 -7.78 -3.06
CA THR A 15 5.19 -8.19 -4.35
C THR A 15 5.89 -9.55 -4.28
N VAL A 16 6.61 -9.85 -3.20
CA VAL A 16 7.19 -11.19 -2.96
C VAL A 16 6.08 -12.24 -2.81
N VAL A 17 5.06 -11.95 -2.01
CA VAL A 17 3.90 -12.84 -1.81
C VAL A 17 3.16 -13.07 -3.13
N GLN A 18 2.97 -12.05 -3.97
CA GLN A 18 2.40 -12.23 -5.31
C GLN A 18 3.23 -13.16 -6.20
N ARG A 19 4.57 -13.05 -6.13
CA ARG A 19 5.46 -13.90 -6.92
C ARG A 19 5.41 -15.36 -6.46
N LEU A 20 5.29 -15.60 -5.15
CA LEU A 20 5.19 -16.94 -4.57
C LEU A 20 3.79 -17.54 -4.72
N ALA A 21 2.74 -16.74 -4.54
CA ALA A 21 1.36 -17.18 -4.51
C ALA A 21 0.56 -16.69 -5.72
N LYS A 22 1.09 -16.83 -6.95
CA LYS A 22 0.43 -16.36 -8.20
C LYS A 22 -1.07 -16.71 -8.30
N THR A 23 -1.46 -17.91 -7.88
CA THR A 23 -2.84 -18.40 -7.95
C THR A 23 -3.77 -17.68 -6.96
N ALA A 24 -3.29 -17.36 -5.76
CA ALA A 24 -4.04 -16.57 -4.77
C ALA A 24 -3.95 -15.06 -5.08
N GLY A 25 -2.78 -14.61 -5.58
CA GLY A 25 -2.48 -13.30 -6.15
C GLY A 25 -3.53 -12.81 -7.13
N LYS A 26 -3.88 -13.69 -8.07
CA LYS A 26 -4.88 -13.43 -9.10
C LYS A 26 -6.32 -13.46 -8.58
N LYS A 27 -6.62 -14.27 -7.56
CA LYS A 27 -7.96 -14.37 -6.95
C LYS A 27 -8.30 -13.18 -6.05
N LEU A 28 -7.32 -12.63 -5.37
CA LEU A 28 -7.50 -11.52 -4.42
C LEU A 28 -7.18 -10.15 -5.05
N GLU A 29 -6.85 -10.07 -6.34
CA GLU A 29 -6.39 -8.83 -6.98
C GLU A 29 -5.27 -8.13 -6.19
N LEU A 30 -4.30 -8.91 -5.71
CA LEU A 30 -3.17 -8.35 -4.96
C LEU A 30 -2.38 -7.33 -5.81
N GLY A 31 -2.43 -7.44 -7.14
CA GLY A 31 -1.83 -6.47 -8.06
C GLY A 31 -2.31 -5.03 -7.82
N ILE A 32 -3.60 -4.85 -7.52
CA ILE A 32 -4.19 -3.53 -7.21
C ILE A 32 -3.62 -3.00 -5.90
N LEU A 33 -3.54 -3.86 -4.88
CA LEU A 33 -2.94 -3.52 -3.59
C LEU A 33 -1.48 -3.07 -3.78
N SER A 34 -0.69 -3.82 -4.55
CA SER A 34 0.70 -3.44 -4.85
C SER A 34 0.80 -2.07 -5.52
N THR A 35 -0.08 -1.76 -6.47
CA THR A 35 -0.09 -0.44 -7.13
C THR A 35 -0.42 0.69 -6.14
N ILE A 36 -1.39 0.49 -5.24
CA ILE A 36 -1.76 1.48 -4.22
C ILE A 36 -0.59 1.71 -3.25
N LEU A 37 0.06 0.64 -2.76
CA LEU A 37 1.17 0.77 -1.84
C LEU A 37 2.40 1.40 -2.50
N TRP A 38 2.75 1.00 -3.73
CA TRP A 38 3.88 1.60 -4.45
C TRP A 38 3.62 3.07 -4.78
N GLY A 39 2.41 3.40 -5.25
CA GLY A 39 2.02 4.79 -5.53
C GLY A 39 2.06 5.67 -4.28
N GLY A 40 1.48 5.21 -3.18
CA GLY A 40 1.52 5.91 -1.89
C GLY A 40 2.94 6.08 -1.36
N SER A 41 3.77 5.04 -1.44
CA SER A 41 5.16 5.10 -0.96
C SER A 41 6.00 6.09 -1.76
N ILE A 42 5.88 6.12 -3.09
CA ILE A 42 6.62 7.06 -3.94
C ILE A 42 6.20 8.51 -3.62
N LEU A 43 4.90 8.77 -3.51
CA LEU A 43 4.39 10.10 -3.19
C LEU A 43 4.88 10.60 -1.82
N LEU A 44 4.81 9.73 -0.79
CA LEU A 44 5.30 10.04 0.56
C LEU A 44 6.81 10.28 0.58
N THR A 45 7.57 9.51 -0.22
CA THR A 45 9.04 9.70 -0.33
C THR A 45 9.36 11.05 -0.94
N ILE A 46 8.60 11.50 -1.95
CA ILE A 46 8.76 12.82 -2.55
C ILE A 46 8.41 13.93 -1.54
N GLU A 47 7.34 13.78 -0.76
CA GLU A 47 6.98 14.74 0.30
C GLU A 47 8.09 14.88 1.36
N HIS A 48 8.67 13.76 1.79
CA HIS A 48 9.73 13.77 2.81
C HIS A 48 11.06 14.29 2.26
N ALA A 49 11.31 14.08 0.95
CA ALA A 49 12.43 14.70 0.26
C ALA A 49 12.25 16.22 0.15
N TRP A 50 11.04 16.69 -0.14
CA TRP A 50 10.72 18.12 -0.22
C TRP A 50 10.73 18.81 1.14
N HIS A 51 10.30 18.12 2.20
CA HIS A 51 10.37 18.61 3.59
C HIS A 51 11.79 18.59 4.18
N GLY A 52 12.79 18.10 3.45
CA GLY A 52 14.19 18.11 3.88
C GLY A 52 14.52 17.05 4.94
N GLU A 53 13.68 16.02 5.09
CA GLU A 53 13.91 14.92 6.04
C GLU A 53 14.71 13.75 5.44
N ILE A 54 14.85 13.72 4.11
CA ILE A 54 15.63 12.73 3.36
C ILE A 54 16.85 13.42 2.75
N VAL A 55 18.05 12.95 3.09
CA VAL A 55 19.31 13.50 2.55
C VAL A 55 20.12 12.39 1.90
N PRO A 56 20.72 12.59 0.71
CA PRO A 56 21.44 11.53 -0.02
C PRO A 56 22.81 11.17 0.59
N TYR A 57 23.24 11.84 1.65
CA TYR A 57 24.46 11.50 2.40
C TYR A 57 24.08 10.85 3.75
N PRO A 58 24.89 9.89 4.26
CA PRO A 58 24.62 9.29 5.56
C PRO A 58 24.81 10.33 6.69
N PRO A 59 23.93 10.35 7.72
CA PRO A 59 22.75 9.51 7.96
C PRO A 59 21.50 10.05 7.24
N PHE A 60 20.92 9.25 6.34
CA PHE A 60 19.79 9.60 5.46
C PHE A 60 18.52 10.12 6.17
N LEU A 61 18.44 9.91 7.48
CA LEU A 61 17.43 10.42 8.40
C LEU A 61 18.13 11.35 9.40
N THR A 62 18.01 12.65 9.19
CA THR A 62 18.67 13.70 10.00
C THR A 62 18.35 13.63 11.50
N ALA A 63 17.26 12.96 11.89
CA ALA A 63 16.85 12.75 13.27
C ALA A 63 17.58 11.58 13.99
N MET A 64 18.44 10.81 13.32
CA MET A 64 19.12 9.61 13.89
C MET A 64 20.51 9.90 14.51
N TYR A 65 20.74 11.10 15.06
CA TYR A 65 22.07 11.48 15.57
C TYR A 65 22.47 10.78 16.89
N SER A 66 21.53 10.14 17.60
CA SER A 66 21.77 9.43 18.87
C SER A 66 20.99 8.11 18.96
N PRO A 67 21.58 7.00 19.46
CA PRO A 67 20.92 5.70 19.57
C PRO A 67 19.72 5.67 20.51
N ALA A 68 19.62 6.60 21.47
CA ALA A 68 18.46 6.71 22.36
C ALA A 68 17.23 7.28 21.64
N ASP A 69 17.44 8.19 20.68
CA ASP A 69 16.35 8.81 19.91
C ASP A 69 15.83 7.88 18.80
N LEU A 70 16.61 6.87 18.42
CA LEU A 70 16.20 5.86 17.44
C LEU A 70 14.95 5.11 17.86
N VAL A 71 14.87 4.71 19.14
CA VAL A 71 13.75 3.90 19.64
C VAL A 71 12.46 4.73 19.66
N THR A 72 12.56 5.99 20.10
CA THR A 72 11.44 6.93 20.12
C THR A 72 10.95 7.23 18.70
N VAL A 73 11.87 7.52 17.77
CA VAL A 73 11.52 7.79 16.37
C VAL A 73 10.96 6.54 15.68
N LEU A 74 11.47 5.33 16.00
CA LEU A 74 10.90 4.07 15.49
C LEU A 74 9.48 3.84 16.00
N HIS A 75 9.21 4.16 17.27
CA HIS A 75 7.88 3.98 17.84
C HIS A 75 6.85 4.86 17.12
N GLU A 76 7.19 6.12 16.86
CA GLU A 76 6.36 7.05 16.07
C GLU A 76 6.18 6.57 14.62
N ILE A 77 7.23 6.02 13.98
CA ILE A 77 7.12 5.41 12.65
C ILE A 77 6.23 4.17 12.68
N SER A 78 6.27 3.37 13.76
CA SER A 78 5.49 2.15 13.87
C SER A 78 3.99 2.45 13.99
N THR A 79 3.60 3.41 14.83
CA THR A 79 2.20 3.78 15.04
C THR A 79 1.62 4.50 13.83
N ALA A 80 2.35 5.48 13.27
CA ALA A 80 1.93 6.20 12.07
C ALA A 80 1.97 5.31 10.81
N GLY A 81 2.99 4.46 10.68
CA GLY A 81 3.12 3.53 9.57
C GLY A 81 2.03 2.46 9.56
N VAL A 82 1.66 1.91 10.73
CA VAL A 82 0.57 0.93 10.84
C VAL A 82 -0.77 1.55 10.45
N SER A 83 -1.06 2.79 10.87
CA SER A 83 -2.32 3.45 10.49
C SER A 83 -2.42 3.68 8.98
N MET A 84 -1.31 4.04 8.31
CA MET A 84 -1.25 4.17 6.84
C MET A 84 -1.43 2.83 6.10
N VAL A 85 -0.84 1.75 6.61
CA VAL A 85 -1.03 0.41 6.03
C VAL A 85 -2.48 -0.05 6.18
N LEU A 86 -3.10 0.18 7.34
CA LEU A 86 -4.51 -0.13 7.57
C LEU A 86 -5.43 0.66 6.63
N ALA A 87 -5.17 1.96 6.44
CA ALA A 87 -5.91 2.79 5.48
C ALA A 87 -5.79 2.23 4.05
N SER A 88 -4.58 1.83 3.64
CA SER A 88 -4.33 1.23 2.32
C SER A 88 -5.06 -0.10 2.13
N LEU A 89 -5.09 -0.95 3.16
CA LEU A 89 -5.87 -2.20 3.17
C LEU A 89 -7.37 -1.93 3.09
N GLY A 90 -7.86 -0.90 3.80
CA GLY A 90 -9.25 -0.47 3.73
C GLY A 90 -9.65 -0.01 2.31
N MET A 91 -8.81 0.81 1.67
CA MET A 91 -9.04 1.27 0.30
C MET A 91 -9.06 0.11 -0.71
N TRP A 92 -8.15 -0.86 -0.58
CA TRP A 92 -8.17 -2.06 -1.41
C TRP A 92 -9.42 -2.92 -1.17
N GLY A 93 -9.84 -3.11 0.08
CA GLY A 93 -11.10 -3.79 0.41
C GLY A 93 -12.32 -3.09 -0.20
N GLY A 94 -12.32 -1.75 -0.24
CA GLY A 94 -13.33 -0.94 -0.93
C GLY A 94 -13.37 -1.22 -2.44
N ILE A 95 -12.21 -1.28 -3.09
CA ILE A 95 -12.10 -1.58 -4.53
C ILE A 95 -12.61 -2.99 -4.84
N LEU A 96 -12.24 -4.00 -4.03
CA LEU A 96 -12.74 -5.36 -4.21
C LEU A 96 -14.26 -5.43 -4.07
N SER A 97 -14.82 -4.69 -3.11
CA SER A 97 -16.27 -4.63 -2.89
C SER A 97 -16.98 -3.97 -4.08
N PHE A 98 -16.41 -2.90 -4.63
CA PHE A 98 -16.95 -2.21 -5.79
C PHE A 98 -16.86 -3.08 -7.06
N ASN A 99 -15.73 -3.76 -7.29
CA ASN A 99 -15.56 -4.69 -8.40
C ASN A 99 -16.58 -5.83 -8.36
N LYS A 100 -16.81 -6.42 -7.18
CA LYS A 100 -17.87 -7.44 -7.00
C LYS A 100 -19.26 -6.89 -7.30
N LEU A 101 -19.56 -5.66 -6.87
CA LEU A 101 -20.85 -5.03 -7.13
C LEU A 101 -21.06 -4.76 -8.64
N LEU A 102 -20.01 -4.33 -9.35
CA LEU A 102 -20.04 -4.13 -10.79
C LEU A 102 -20.17 -5.45 -11.56
N ASP A 103 -19.45 -6.49 -11.17
CA ASP A 103 -19.54 -7.80 -11.82
C ASP A 103 -20.93 -8.42 -11.65
N HIS A 104 -21.53 -8.31 -10.46
CA HIS A 104 -22.90 -8.74 -10.24
C HIS A 104 -23.87 -8.00 -11.18
N ARG A 105 -23.68 -6.68 -11.39
CA ARG A 105 -24.49 -5.88 -12.31
C ARG A 105 -24.27 -6.27 -13.77
N LYS A 106 -23.07 -6.68 -14.15
CA LYS A 106 -22.70 -7.07 -15.52
C LYS A 106 -23.29 -8.43 -15.89
N SER A 107 -23.20 -9.40 -14.97
CA SER A 107 -23.77 -10.74 -15.14
C SER A 107 -25.30 -10.71 -15.24
N SER A 108 -25.98 -9.94 -14.38
CA SER A 108 -27.44 -9.81 -14.43
C SER A 108 -27.96 -9.13 -15.71
N ARG A 109 -27.18 -8.21 -16.29
CA ARG A 109 -27.54 -7.57 -17.57
C ARG A 109 -27.34 -8.50 -18.77
N LEU A 110 -26.23 -9.24 -18.81
CA LEU A 110 -25.94 -10.17 -19.90
C LEU A 110 -26.95 -11.33 -19.98
N LEU A 111 -27.36 -11.87 -18.82
CA LEU A 111 -28.39 -12.92 -18.77
C LEU A 111 -29.75 -12.42 -19.26
N LYS A 112 -30.09 -11.15 -19.01
CA LYS A 112 -31.33 -10.54 -19.52
C LYS A 112 -31.29 -10.33 -21.04
N THR A 113 -30.13 -10.01 -21.60
CA THR A 113 -29.97 -9.86 -23.07
C THR A 113 -30.02 -11.20 -23.78
N PHE A 114 -29.44 -12.25 -23.20
CA PHE A 114 -29.47 -13.60 -23.78
C PHE A 114 -30.82 -14.31 -23.65
N SER A 115 -31.66 -13.95 -22.68
CA SER A 115 -32.99 -14.54 -22.50
C SER A 115 -34.08 -13.98 -23.41
N VAL A 116 -33.80 -12.92 -24.18
CA VAL A 116 -34.79 -12.21 -25.03
C VAL A 116 -34.49 -12.39 -26.53
N SER A 117 -33.50 -13.22 -26.89
CA SER A 117 -33.18 -13.58 -28.28
C SER A 117 -33.48 -15.04 -28.55
#